data_AF-A0A8T4S2Z9-F1
#
_entry.id   AF-A0A8T4S2Z9-F1
#
_cell.length_a   1.000
_cell.length_b   1.000
_cell.length_c   1.000
_cell.angle_alpha   90.00
_cell.angle_beta   90.00
_cell.angle_gamma   90.00
#
_symmetry.space_group_name_H-M   'P 1'
#
loop_
_entity.id
_entity.type
_entity.pdbx_description
1 polymer ?
#
loop_
_entity_poly.entity_id
_entity_poly.type
_entity_poly.pdbx_seq_one_letter_code
_entity_poly.pdbx_strand_id
1 'polypeptide(L)'
;MALTQKQYDHIRSELDNCQNPLYFFDDDPDGLSSFLLLYRYKREGHGIVVKTHPTLDARLAPSLDDYKPDKVFILDVALLEQSFVDICPVPIIWIDHHGPHEVKGVLYFNPRIRKKDSNTPTTYMCCNAVKQDLWIAALGSIADYYIPDFLDDFKAQYPDLIGSEKTIGDIYFTTKLGILIKIFSFCLKGKTQEVMKNIKILTRIKT
;
A
#
# COMPACT_ATOMS: atom_id res chain seq x y z
N MET A 1 17.39 -5.87 0.10
CA MET A 1 16.17 -5.52 0.86
C MET A 1 15.99 -4.01 0.84
N ALA A 2 14.78 -3.54 0.57
CA ALA A 2 14.45 -2.12 0.46
C ALA A 2 14.55 -1.39 1.81
N LEU A 3 14.03 -1.99 2.86
CA LEU A 3 14.22 -1.55 4.25
C LEU A 3 15.09 -2.56 5.02
N THR A 4 15.58 -2.17 6.19
CA THR A 4 16.20 -3.10 7.14
C THR A 4 15.15 -4.01 7.78
N GLN A 5 15.55 -5.18 8.27
CA GLN A 5 14.65 -6.05 9.05
C GLN A 5 14.04 -5.31 10.25
N LYS A 6 14.84 -4.53 10.98
CA LYS A 6 14.37 -3.69 12.09
C LYS A 6 13.26 -2.72 11.67
N GLN A 7 13.33 -2.17 10.45
CA GLN A 7 12.27 -1.29 9.94
C GLN A 7 11.00 -2.06 9.59
N TYR A 8 11.10 -3.25 8.98
CA TYR A 8 9.94 -4.11 8.75
C TYR A 8 9.28 -4.56 10.06
N ASP A 9 10.08 -4.93 11.05
CA ASP A 9 9.60 -5.30 12.39
C ASP A 9 8.93 -4.11 13.08
N HIS A 10 9.45 -2.88 12.89
CA HIS A 10 8.84 -1.67 13.41
C HIS A 10 7.48 -1.41 12.76
N ILE A 11 7.37 -1.50 11.43
CA ILE A 11 6.09 -1.36 10.73
C ILE A 11 5.08 -2.38 11.26
N ARG A 12 5.48 -3.67 11.38
CA ARG A 12 4.61 -4.71 11.94
C ARG A 12 4.18 -4.39 13.37
N SER A 13 5.13 -4.01 14.23
CA SER A 13 4.86 -3.61 15.61
C SER A 13 3.87 -2.45 15.70
N GLU A 14 3.95 -1.47 14.78
CA GLU A 14 2.96 -0.39 14.72
C GLU A 14 1.56 -0.90 14.36
N LEU A 15 1.44 -1.87 13.44
CA LEU A 15 0.16 -2.52 13.16
C LEU A 15 -0.36 -3.34 14.34
N ASP A 16 0.49 -4.12 15.00
CA ASP A 16 0.11 -4.98 16.13
C ASP A 16 -0.41 -4.16 17.31
N ASN A 17 0.20 -2.98 17.54
CA ASN A 17 -0.10 -2.07 18.64
C ASN A 17 -1.06 -0.93 18.25
N CYS A 18 -1.97 -1.15 17.31
CA CYS A 18 -3.14 -0.28 17.10
C CYS A 18 -4.43 -1.10 17.25
N GLN A 19 -5.58 -0.44 17.32
CA GLN A 19 -6.91 -1.05 17.45
C GLN A 19 -7.90 -0.47 16.43
N ASN A 20 -7.66 0.76 15.98
CA ASN A 20 -8.50 1.44 14.99
C ASN A 20 -7.61 2.25 14.03
N PRO A 21 -6.79 1.59 13.21
CA PRO A 21 -5.94 2.30 12.25
C PRO A 21 -6.76 2.98 11.16
N LEU A 22 -6.37 4.18 10.76
CA LEU A 22 -6.85 4.83 9.55
C LEU A 22 -5.77 4.79 8.48
N TYR A 23 -6.09 4.23 7.32
CA TYR A 23 -5.18 4.07 6.20
C TYR A 23 -5.51 5.08 5.11
N PHE A 24 -4.59 5.97 4.78
CA PHE A 24 -4.62 6.76 3.55
C PHE A 24 -3.74 6.07 2.52
N PHE A 25 -4.24 5.88 1.30
CA PHE A 25 -3.49 5.22 0.24
C PHE A 25 -3.73 5.85 -1.13
N ASP A 26 -2.75 5.79 -2.01
CA ASP A 26 -2.85 6.34 -3.37
C ASP A 26 -3.91 5.63 -4.23
N ASP A 27 -4.37 6.29 -5.28
CA ASP A 27 -5.45 5.81 -6.15
C ASP A 27 -4.99 4.91 -7.31
N ASP A 28 -3.88 4.19 -7.09
CA ASP A 28 -3.30 3.22 -7.99
C ASP A 28 -3.23 1.79 -7.39
N PRO A 29 -2.81 0.77 -8.18
CA PRO A 29 -2.70 -0.59 -7.68
C PRO A 29 -1.63 -0.83 -6.61
N ASP A 30 -0.56 -0.02 -6.51
CA ASP A 30 0.45 -0.15 -5.46
C ASP A 30 -0.09 0.34 -4.11
N GLY A 31 -0.66 1.55 -4.08
CA GLY A 31 -1.36 2.09 -2.92
C GLY A 31 -2.50 1.19 -2.44
N LEU A 32 -3.37 0.74 -3.35
CA LEU A 32 -4.47 -0.17 -3.01
C LEU A 32 -3.97 -1.51 -2.47
N SER A 33 -2.96 -2.11 -3.09
CA SER A 33 -2.43 -3.41 -2.65
C SER A 33 -1.73 -3.30 -1.30
N SER A 34 -1.00 -2.20 -1.06
CA SER A 34 -0.42 -1.85 0.23
C SER A 34 -1.48 -1.77 1.33
N PHE A 35 -2.58 -1.05 1.07
CA PHE A 35 -3.73 -0.97 1.99
C PHE A 35 -4.32 -2.35 2.27
N LEU A 36 -4.59 -3.14 1.22
CA LEU A 36 -5.20 -4.45 1.38
C LEU A 36 -4.31 -5.40 2.20
N LEU A 37 -3.00 -5.39 2.00
CA LEU A 37 -2.06 -6.21 2.78
C LEU A 37 -2.13 -5.87 4.28
N LEU A 38 -2.01 -4.59 4.62
CA LEU A 38 -2.04 -4.13 6.00
C LEU A 38 -3.41 -4.36 6.65
N TYR A 39 -4.50 -4.00 5.95
CA TYR A 39 -5.86 -4.18 6.45
C TYR A 39 -6.22 -5.66 6.63
N ARG A 40 -5.83 -6.54 5.72
CA ARG A 40 -6.16 -7.98 5.82
C ARG A 40 -5.38 -8.69 6.91
N TYR A 41 -4.20 -8.18 7.25
CA TYR A 41 -3.42 -8.63 8.40
C TYR A 41 -4.09 -8.18 9.70
N LYS A 42 -4.40 -6.88 9.81
CA LYS A 42 -4.93 -6.29 11.05
C LYS A 42 -6.42 -6.58 11.29
N ARG A 43 -7.20 -6.65 10.22
CA ARG A 43 -8.67 -6.82 10.19
C ARG A 43 -9.46 -5.76 10.98
N GLU A 44 -8.84 -4.62 11.24
CA GLU A 44 -9.42 -3.49 11.95
C GLU A 44 -9.14 -2.19 11.19
N GLY A 45 -9.88 -1.12 11.54
CA GLY A 45 -9.67 0.20 10.96
C GLY A 45 -10.40 0.47 9.65
N HIS A 46 -10.02 1.59 9.02
CA HIS A 46 -10.72 2.15 7.86
C HIS A 46 -9.73 2.61 6.79
N GLY A 47 -10.09 2.47 5.52
CA GLY A 47 -9.29 2.95 4.41
C GLY A 47 -9.90 4.20 3.76
N ILE A 48 -9.06 5.12 3.31
CA ILE A 48 -9.43 6.30 2.51
C ILE A 48 -8.46 6.40 1.34
N VAL A 49 -9.02 6.33 0.13
CA VAL A 49 -8.25 6.57 -1.09
C VAL A 49 -7.96 8.07 -1.24
N VAL A 50 -6.71 8.42 -1.51
CA VAL A 50 -6.24 9.78 -1.81
C VAL A 50 -6.25 9.93 -3.33
N LYS A 51 -7.17 10.74 -3.86
CA LYS A 51 -7.36 10.89 -5.31
C LYS A 51 -6.72 12.14 -5.88
N THR A 52 -6.36 12.07 -7.16
CA THR A 52 -6.14 13.22 -8.09
C THR A 52 -4.99 14.18 -7.81
N HIS A 53 -4.33 14.10 -6.66
CA HIS A 53 -3.01 14.64 -6.37
C HIS A 53 -2.44 13.72 -5.29
N PRO A 54 -1.24 13.12 -5.44
CA PRO A 54 -0.67 12.21 -4.45
C PRO A 54 -0.15 13.01 -3.25
N THR A 55 -1.03 13.84 -2.67
CA THR A 55 -0.79 14.77 -1.58
C THR A 55 -1.85 14.55 -0.51
N LEU A 56 -1.40 14.21 0.69
CA LEU A 56 -2.23 14.23 1.88
C LEU A 56 -2.06 15.57 2.60
N ASP A 57 -3.16 16.33 2.69
CA ASP A 57 -3.23 17.65 3.30
C ASP A 57 -4.45 17.80 4.23
N ALA A 58 -4.60 18.98 4.82
CA ALA A 58 -5.66 19.29 5.78
C ALA A 58 -7.10 19.07 5.26
N ARG A 59 -7.34 18.95 3.94
CA ARG A 59 -8.68 18.66 3.38
C ARG A 59 -9.21 17.30 3.80
N LEU A 60 -8.31 16.34 4.08
CA LEU A 60 -8.66 15.00 4.56
C LEU A 60 -8.68 14.90 6.09
N ALA A 61 -8.30 15.96 6.82
CA ALA A 61 -8.34 15.99 8.28
C ALA A 61 -9.72 15.70 8.91
N PRO A 62 -10.88 16.09 8.32
CA PRO A 62 -12.19 15.75 8.89
C PRO A 62 -12.41 14.24 9.12
N SER A 63 -11.73 13.40 8.34
CA SER A 63 -11.80 11.95 8.52
C SER A 63 -11.17 11.46 9.83
N LEU A 64 -10.27 12.23 10.44
CA LEU A 64 -9.71 11.93 11.76
C LEU A 64 -10.80 12.03 12.84
N ASP A 65 -11.70 13.01 12.72
CA ASP A 65 -12.83 13.17 13.64
C ASP A 65 -13.93 12.13 13.40
N ASP A 66 -14.18 11.79 12.13
CA ASP A 66 -15.19 10.80 11.74
C ASP A 66 -14.82 9.39 12.23
N TYR A 67 -13.56 8.98 12.02
CA TYR A 67 -13.11 7.62 12.31
C TYR A 67 -12.45 7.47 13.67
N LYS A 68 -12.00 8.57 14.30
CA LYS A 68 -11.28 8.58 15.59
C LYS A 68 -10.19 7.52 15.67
N PRO A 69 -9.22 7.53 14.75
CA PRO A 69 -8.18 6.52 14.74
C PRO A 69 -7.28 6.63 15.95
N ASP A 70 -6.68 5.52 16.35
CA ASP A 70 -5.58 5.50 17.33
C ASP A 70 -4.20 5.52 16.65
N LYS A 71 -4.18 5.35 15.32
CA LYS A 71 -2.98 5.38 14.48
C LYS A 71 -3.32 5.69 13.04
N VAL A 72 -2.46 6.43 12.35
CA VAL A 72 -2.60 6.71 10.92
C VAL A 72 -1.48 6.04 10.13
N PHE A 73 -1.85 5.34 9.07
CA PHE A 73 -0.94 4.79 8.07
C PHE A 73 -1.13 5.52 6.76
N ILE A 74 -0.05 6.00 6.16
CA ILE A 74 -0.03 6.64 4.85
C ILE A 74 0.78 5.74 3.93
N LEU A 75 0.16 5.29 2.85
CA LEU A 75 0.68 4.25 1.97
C LEU A 75 0.76 4.78 0.56
N ASP A 76 1.98 4.87 0.03
CA ASP A 76 2.22 5.22 -1.38
C ASP A 76 1.78 6.63 -1.79
N VAL A 77 1.49 7.49 -0.82
CA VAL A 77 1.19 8.91 -1.07
C VAL A 77 2.50 9.67 -1.11
N ALA A 78 2.84 10.22 -2.28
CA ALA A 78 4.13 10.87 -2.54
C ALA A 78 4.42 12.11 -1.69
N LEU A 79 3.38 12.88 -1.36
CA LEU A 79 3.49 14.14 -0.64
C LEU A 79 2.62 14.11 0.62
N LEU A 80 3.22 14.44 1.75
CA LEU A 80 2.53 14.67 3.00
C LEU A 80 2.79 16.11 3.44
N GLU A 81 1.73 16.91 3.58
CA GLU A 81 1.89 18.26 4.08
C GLU A 81 2.00 18.27 5.61
N GLN A 82 2.90 19.12 6.13
CA GLN A 82 3.02 19.35 7.57
C GLN A 82 1.69 19.81 8.19
N SER A 83 0.85 20.51 7.43
CA SER A 83 -0.49 20.95 7.84
C SER A 83 -1.41 19.80 8.28
N PHE A 84 -1.33 18.65 7.62
CA PHE A 84 -2.06 17.45 8.03
C PHE A 84 -1.47 16.85 9.31
N VAL A 85 -0.14 16.78 9.38
CA VAL A 85 0.57 16.20 10.54
C VAL A 85 0.32 16.99 11.82
N ASP A 86 0.34 18.31 11.74
CA ASP A 86 0.13 19.20 12.90
C ASP A 86 -1.29 19.09 13.48
N ILE A 87 -2.26 18.69 12.66
CA ILE A 87 -3.67 18.48 13.08
C ILE A 87 -3.90 17.03 13.53
N CYS A 88 -3.09 16.08 13.08
CA CYS A 88 -3.26 14.67 13.40
C CYS A 88 -2.91 14.40 14.88
N PRO A 89 -3.89 13.97 15.71
CA PRO A 89 -3.66 13.81 17.14
C PRO A 89 -2.97 12.49 17.52
N VAL A 90 -2.69 11.63 16.54
CA VAL A 90 -2.19 10.26 16.75
C VAL A 90 -0.95 9.98 15.91
N PRO A 91 -0.15 8.95 16.26
CA PRO A 91 1.06 8.62 15.52
C PRO A 91 0.79 8.36 14.03
N ILE A 92 1.66 8.91 13.18
CA ILE A 92 1.64 8.74 11.74
C ILE A 92 2.78 7.84 11.30
N ILE A 93 2.44 6.77 10.60
CA ILE A 93 3.37 5.85 9.94
C ILE A 93 3.24 6.08 8.45
N TRP A 94 4.31 6.57 7.82
CA TRP A 94 4.34 6.84 6.39
C TRP A 94 5.27 5.87 5.69
N ILE A 95 4.71 5.04 4.80
CA ILE A 95 5.43 4.04 4.00
C ILE A 95 5.27 4.44 2.55
N ASP A 96 6.38 4.73 1.89
CA ASP A 96 6.38 5.32 0.56
C ASP A 96 7.71 5.05 -0.16
N HIS A 97 7.69 5.10 -1.49
CA HIS A 97 8.84 4.90 -2.37
C HIS A 97 9.13 6.08 -3.31
N HIS A 98 8.31 7.15 -3.26
CA HIS A 98 8.54 8.37 -4.02
C HIS A 98 9.77 9.15 -3.52
N GLY A 99 10.02 10.34 -4.07
CA GLY A 99 11.14 11.17 -3.65
C GLY A 99 11.03 11.46 -2.15
N PRO A 100 12.10 11.27 -1.33
CA PRO A 100 12.00 11.57 0.09
C PRO A 100 11.70 13.06 0.34
N HIS A 101 10.75 13.32 1.24
CA HIS A 101 10.40 14.66 1.71
C HIS A 101 10.60 14.77 3.22
N GLU A 102 11.08 15.93 3.68
CA GLU A 102 11.23 16.19 5.11
C GLU A 102 9.91 16.66 5.72
N VAL A 103 9.31 15.82 6.55
CA VAL A 103 8.12 16.12 7.34
C VAL A 103 8.39 15.72 8.79
N LYS A 104 8.06 16.59 9.73
CA LYS A 104 8.32 16.36 11.17
C LYS A 104 7.12 15.67 11.80
N GLY A 105 7.38 14.85 12.83
CA GLY A 105 6.32 14.19 13.60
C GLY A 105 5.79 12.89 12.99
N VAL A 106 6.53 12.29 12.04
CA VAL A 106 6.13 11.06 11.35
C VAL A 106 7.20 9.96 11.47
N LEU A 107 6.77 8.71 11.54
CA LEU A 107 7.63 7.55 11.35
C LEU A 107 7.71 7.25 9.84
N TYR A 108 8.80 7.68 9.21
CA TYR A 108 8.95 7.59 7.76
C TYR A 108 9.80 6.40 7.31
N PHE A 109 9.21 5.57 6.46
CA PHE A 109 9.83 4.39 5.88
C PHE A 109 9.87 4.54 4.36
N ASN A 110 11.02 4.99 3.85
CA ASN A 110 11.25 5.11 2.42
C ASN A 110 12.63 4.53 2.05
N PRO A 111 12.71 3.60 1.07
CA PRO A 111 13.95 2.94 0.71
C PRO A 111 14.97 3.89 0.08
N ARG A 112 14.50 5.00 -0.53
CA ARG A 112 15.32 6.02 -1.18
C ARG A 112 16.11 6.89 -0.22
N ILE A 113 15.79 6.84 1.08
CA ILE A 113 16.63 7.44 2.15
C ILE A 113 18.00 6.76 2.19
N ARG A 114 18.07 5.44 1.97
CA ARG A 114 19.32 4.67 2.01
C ARG A 114 19.88 4.36 0.63
N LYS A 115 18.99 4.16 -0.36
CA LYS A 115 19.34 3.83 -1.75
C LYS A 115 18.53 4.71 -2.69
N LYS A 116 19.08 5.87 -3.05
CA LYS A 116 18.41 6.94 -3.82
C LYS A 116 17.65 6.46 -5.06
N ASP A 117 18.20 5.47 -5.77
CA ASP A 117 17.65 4.92 -7.01
C ASP A 117 16.80 3.65 -6.80
N SER A 118 16.39 3.37 -5.55
CA SER A 118 15.48 2.27 -5.26
C SER A 118 14.11 2.56 -5.85
N ASN A 119 13.60 1.61 -6.63
CA ASN A 119 12.25 1.61 -7.21
C ASN A 119 11.38 0.53 -6.55
N THR A 120 11.63 0.22 -5.27
CA THR A 120 10.89 -0.85 -4.60
C THR A 120 9.53 -0.32 -4.15
N PRO A 121 8.42 -0.92 -4.60
CA PRO A 121 7.08 -0.42 -4.35
C PRO A 121 6.69 -0.48 -2.87
N THR A 122 5.69 0.33 -2.52
CA THR A 122 5.09 0.34 -1.18
C THR A 122 4.50 -1.03 -0.85
N THR A 123 3.88 -1.71 -1.82
CA THR A 123 3.30 -3.04 -1.67
C THR A 123 4.33 -4.07 -1.26
N TYR A 124 5.53 -4.03 -1.85
CA TYR A 124 6.61 -4.94 -1.48
C TYR A 124 7.03 -4.71 -0.02
N MET A 125 7.08 -3.46 0.43
CA MET A 125 7.44 -3.14 1.81
C MET A 125 6.35 -3.60 2.79
N CYS A 126 5.07 -3.37 2.48
CA CYS A 126 3.95 -3.86 3.27
C CYS A 126 3.94 -5.39 3.34
N CYS A 127 4.15 -6.08 2.22
CA CYS A 127 4.26 -7.55 2.18
C CYS A 127 5.39 -8.06 3.07
N ASN A 128 6.54 -7.39 3.05
CA ASN A 128 7.65 -7.78 3.93
C ASN A 128 7.36 -7.50 5.42
N ALA A 129 6.55 -6.49 5.73
CA ALA A 129 6.09 -6.25 7.09
C ALA A 129 5.09 -7.33 7.55
N VAL A 130 4.09 -7.72 6.77
CA VAL A 130 3.01 -8.63 7.25
C VAL A 130 3.17 -10.10 6.83
N LYS A 131 3.96 -10.39 5.80
CA LYS A 131 4.28 -11.74 5.28
C LYS A 131 3.04 -12.61 4.98
N GLN A 132 2.02 -12.03 4.36
CA GLN A 132 0.81 -12.74 3.91
C GLN A 132 0.30 -12.24 2.55
N ASP A 133 -0.67 -12.97 1.97
CA ASP A 133 -1.36 -12.62 0.72
C ASP A 133 -0.40 -12.34 -0.46
N LEU A 134 0.48 -13.31 -0.78
CA LEU A 134 1.48 -13.17 -1.86
C LEU A 134 0.88 -12.76 -3.22
N TRP A 135 -0.36 -13.13 -3.51
CA TRP A 135 -1.03 -12.73 -4.75
C TRP A 135 -1.32 -11.22 -4.82
N ILE A 136 -1.67 -10.57 -3.69
CA ILE A 136 -1.84 -9.12 -3.61
C ILE A 136 -0.48 -8.45 -3.74
N ALA A 137 0.52 -9.01 -3.06
CA ALA A 137 1.88 -8.48 -3.09
C ALA A 137 2.49 -8.52 -4.51
N ALA A 138 2.31 -9.62 -5.23
CA ALA A 138 2.74 -9.77 -6.62
C ALA A 138 1.98 -8.81 -7.55
N LEU A 139 0.66 -8.68 -7.36
CA LEU A 139 -0.18 -7.77 -8.15
C LEU A 139 0.30 -6.32 -8.06
N GLY A 140 0.39 -5.77 -6.83
CA GLY A 140 0.82 -4.38 -6.65
C GLY A 140 2.25 -4.15 -7.12
N SER A 141 3.17 -5.09 -6.83
CA SER A 141 4.57 -4.96 -7.28
C SER A 141 4.71 -4.93 -8.79
N ILE A 142 4.05 -5.84 -9.51
CA ILE A 142 4.11 -5.89 -10.98
C ILE A 142 3.38 -4.68 -11.59
N ALA A 143 2.33 -4.18 -10.95
CA ALA A 143 1.63 -2.98 -11.38
C ALA A 143 2.52 -1.73 -11.34
N ASP A 144 3.37 -1.61 -10.32
CA ASP A 144 4.41 -0.59 -10.21
C ASP A 144 5.71 -0.94 -10.95
N TYR A 145 5.61 -1.84 -11.94
CA TYR A 145 6.73 -2.21 -12.80
C TYR A 145 7.95 -2.76 -12.04
N TYR A 146 7.71 -3.55 -10.99
CA TYR A 146 8.73 -4.18 -10.16
C TYR A 146 8.57 -5.71 -10.10
N ILE A 147 9.65 -6.44 -10.39
CA ILE A 147 9.69 -7.91 -10.18
C ILE A 147 10.14 -8.18 -8.74
N PRO A 148 9.27 -8.72 -7.87
CA PRO A 148 9.66 -9.06 -6.50
C PRO A 148 10.54 -10.31 -6.45
N ASP A 149 11.40 -10.38 -5.43
CA ASP A 149 12.26 -11.56 -5.18
C ASP A 149 11.46 -12.82 -4.81
N PHE A 150 10.22 -12.68 -4.36
CA PHE A 150 9.28 -13.77 -4.09
C PHE A 150 8.46 -14.21 -5.32
N LEU A 151 8.78 -13.74 -6.54
CA LEU A 151 7.99 -14.08 -7.74
C LEU A 151 7.92 -15.60 -7.99
N ASP A 152 9.01 -16.33 -7.73
CA ASP A 152 9.04 -17.79 -7.91
C ASP A 152 8.16 -18.51 -6.88
N ASP A 153 8.12 -18.03 -5.64
CA ASP A 153 7.21 -18.55 -4.61
C ASP A 153 5.75 -18.28 -5.00
N PHE A 154 5.46 -17.10 -5.53
CA PHE A 154 4.14 -16.75 -6.05
C PHE A 154 3.74 -17.66 -7.22
N LYS A 155 4.65 -17.94 -8.16
CA LYS A 155 4.41 -18.87 -9.28
C LYS A 155 4.10 -20.28 -8.80
N ALA A 156 4.84 -20.75 -7.80
CA ALA A 156 4.61 -22.07 -7.22
C ALA A 156 3.25 -22.16 -6.51
N GLN A 157 2.84 -21.11 -5.80
CA GLN A 157 1.59 -21.07 -5.05
C GLN A 157 0.36 -20.82 -5.94
N TYR A 158 0.50 -20.03 -7.01
CA TYR A 158 -0.58 -19.61 -7.88
C TYR A 158 -0.24 -19.82 -9.38
N PRO A 159 0.02 -21.07 -9.82
CA PRO A 159 0.43 -21.37 -11.19
C PRO A 159 -0.63 -21.02 -12.25
N ASP A 160 -1.90 -20.87 -11.84
CA ASP A 160 -2.98 -20.45 -12.73
C ASP A 160 -2.97 -18.94 -13.02
N LEU A 161 -2.29 -18.14 -12.19
CA LEU A 161 -2.24 -16.68 -12.32
C LEU A 161 -1.09 -16.21 -13.21
N ILE A 162 -0.01 -17.00 -13.28
CA ILE A 162 1.21 -16.68 -14.00
C ILE A 162 1.87 -17.98 -14.50
N GLY A 163 2.38 -17.97 -15.73
CA GLY A 163 3.09 -19.11 -16.32
C GLY A 163 4.61 -18.94 -16.22
N SER A 164 5.28 -19.16 -17.35
CA SER A 164 6.74 -19.09 -17.48
C SER A 164 7.27 -17.70 -17.82
N GLU A 165 6.41 -16.68 -17.85
CA GLU A 165 6.75 -15.30 -18.20
C GLU A 165 7.85 -14.74 -17.27
N LYS A 166 8.75 -13.96 -17.87
CA LYS A 166 9.93 -13.40 -17.19
C LYS A 166 9.99 -11.89 -17.22
N THR A 167 9.41 -11.25 -18.22
CA THR A 167 9.39 -9.79 -18.31
C THR A 167 8.10 -9.25 -17.67
N ILE A 168 8.17 -8.06 -17.08
CA ILE A 168 7.00 -7.39 -16.51
C ILE A 168 5.93 -7.19 -17.58
N GLY A 169 6.33 -6.78 -18.79
CA GLY A 169 5.41 -6.58 -19.92
C GLY A 169 4.62 -7.86 -20.23
N ASP A 170 5.30 -9.00 -20.37
CA ASP A 170 4.61 -10.27 -20.62
C ASP A 170 3.64 -10.59 -19.49
N ILE A 171 4.10 -10.53 -18.23
CA ILE A 171 3.24 -10.78 -17.06
C ILE A 171 2.00 -9.88 -17.10
N TYR A 172 2.17 -8.59 -17.37
CA TYR A 172 1.09 -7.60 -17.37
C TYR A 172 0.07 -7.81 -18.49
N PHE A 173 0.51 -8.24 -19.69
CA PHE A 173 -0.34 -8.29 -20.86
C PHE A 173 -0.88 -9.67 -21.21
N THR A 174 -0.21 -10.77 -20.83
CA THR A 174 -0.56 -12.13 -21.27
C THR A 174 -1.14 -13.03 -20.17
N THR A 175 -1.00 -12.65 -18.89
CA THR A 175 -1.38 -13.53 -17.77
C THR A 175 -2.70 -13.15 -17.10
N LYS A 176 -3.26 -14.07 -16.30
CA LYS A 176 -4.42 -13.76 -15.45
C LYS A 176 -4.07 -12.77 -14.34
N LEU A 177 -2.83 -12.75 -13.84
CA LEU A 177 -2.37 -11.69 -12.94
C LEU A 177 -2.48 -10.32 -13.61
N GLY A 178 -2.08 -10.20 -14.88
CA GLY A 178 -2.25 -8.99 -15.67
C GLY A 178 -3.71 -8.53 -15.80
N ILE A 179 -4.65 -9.48 -15.90
CA ILE A 179 -6.10 -9.18 -15.85
C ILE A 179 -6.51 -8.66 -14.46
N LEU A 180 -6.01 -9.27 -13.37
CA LEU A 180 -6.29 -8.80 -12.01
C LEU A 180 -5.75 -7.39 -11.75
N ILE A 181 -4.55 -7.07 -12.24
CA ILE A 181 -3.98 -5.71 -12.17
C ILE A 181 -4.93 -4.70 -12.82
N LYS A 182 -5.42 -5.01 -14.02
CA LYS A 182 -6.40 -4.16 -14.71
C LYS A 182 -7.69 -4.02 -13.89
N ILE A 183 -8.22 -5.10 -13.33
CA ILE A 183 -9.41 -5.07 -12.48
C ILE A 183 -9.19 -4.14 -11.27
N PHE A 184 -8.06 -4.25 -10.58
CA PHE A 184 -7.72 -3.37 -9.45
C PHE A 184 -7.66 -1.90 -9.89
N SER A 185 -7.00 -1.62 -11.01
CA SER A 185 -6.97 -0.27 -11.60
C SER A 185 -8.38 0.26 -11.93
N PHE A 186 -9.26 -0.59 -12.47
CA PHE A 186 -10.66 -0.23 -12.76
C PHE A 186 -11.47 0.00 -11.47
N CYS A 187 -11.24 -0.76 -10.41
CA CYS A 187 -11.90 -0.57 -9.11
C CYS A 187 -11.62 0.81 -8.49
N LEU A 188 -10.54 1.48 -8.90
CA LEU A 188 -10.11 2.80 -8.44
C LEU A 188 -10.65 3.96 -9.31
N LYS A 189 -11.32 3.66 -10.43
CA LYS A 189 -11.95 4.67 -11.29
C LYS A 189 -13.34 5.06 -10.76
N GLY A 190 -13.77 6.27 -11.11
CA GLY A 190 -15.09 6.81 -10.72
C GLY A 190 -15.05 7.66 -9.45
N LYS A 191 -16.23 7.88 -8.85
CA LYS A 191 -16.36 8.70 -7.64
C LYS A 191 -15.80 7.97 -6.43
N THR A 192 -15.26 8.69 -5.46
CA THR A 192 -14.67 8.09 -4.23
C THR A 192 -15.63 7.11 -3.54
N GLN A 193 -16.92 7.42 -3.45
CA GLN A 193 -17.91 6.51 -2.85
C GLN A 193 -18.05 5.17 -3.60
N GLU A 194 -17.91 5.17 -4.93
CA GLU A 194 -17.96 3.94 -5.74
C GLU A 194 -16.68 3.13 -5.59
N VAL A 195 -15.53 3.82 -5.61
CA VAL A 195 -14.22 3.21 -5.34
C VAL A 195 -14.21 2.53 -3.98
N MET A 196 -14.64 3.21 -2.92
CA MET A 196 -14.68 2.63 -1.58
C MET A 196 -15.64 1.43 -1.46
N LYS A 197 -16.72 1.37 -2.25
CA LYS A 197 -17.58 0.18 -2.33
C LYS A 197 -16.84 -1.01 -2.95
N ASN A 198 -16.09 -0.78 -4.03
CA ASN A 198 -15.26 -1.81 -4.66
C ASN A 198 -14.19 -2.32 -3.70
N ILE A 199 -13.47 -1.41 -3.05
CA ILE A 199 -12.42 -1.74 -2.08
C ILE A 199 -12.97 -2.55 -0.92
N LYS A 200 -14.15 -2.19 -0.39
CA LYS A 200 -14.84 -2.97 0.65
C LYS A 200 -15.08 -4.43 0.24
N ILE A 201 -15.34 -4.70 -1.04
CA ILE A 201 -15.45 -6.08 -1.55
C ILE A 201 -14.08 -6.74 -1.57
N LEU A 202 -13.05 -6.07 -2.10
CA LEU A 202 -11.68 -6.59 -2.18
C LEU A 202 -11.11 -7.01 -0.82
N THR A 203 -11.42 -6.27 0.26
CA THR A 203 -10.99 -6.63 1.63
C THR A 203 -11.50 -8.01 2.10
N ARG A 204 -12.54 -8.56 1.44
CA ARG A 204 -13.27 -9.77 1.85
C ARG A 204 -13.00 -10.97 0.95
N ILE A 205 -12.35 -10.78 -0.21
CA ILE A 205 -12.03 -11.88 -1.12
C ILE A 205 -11.10 -12.86 -0.43
N LYS A 206 -11.46 -14.14 -0.46
CA LYS A 206 -10.63 -15.23 0.05
C LYS A 206 -9.99 -15.97 -1.14
N THR A 207 -8.75 -16.38 -0.97
CA THR A 207 -7.98 -17.21 -1.90
C THR A 207 -7.67 -18.53 -1.24
#